data_AF-A0A3B0TPQ1-F1
#
_entry.id   AF-A0A3B0TPQ1-F1
#
_cell.length_a   1.000
_cell.length_b   1.000
_cell.length_c   1.000
_cell.angle_alpha   90.00
_cell.angle_beta   90.00
_cell.angle_gamma   90.00
#
_symmetry.space_group_name_H-M   'P 1'
#
loop_
_entity.id
_entity.type
_entity.pdbx_description
1 polymer ?
#
loop_
_entity_poly.entity_id
_entity_poly.type
_entity_poly.pdbx_seq_one_letter_code
_entity_poly.pdbx_strand_id
1 'polypeptide(L)'
;MCKKHQCHIVPPHILEELAKRGNISCKKTLNDTQRILQKRNTALNNLLVRKQEAGDGNRFVYDSQGQAEQRVKLIRKEGEARVSDSTVNSAYDTSGFVREYFKNTFGLNSIDDLGLNIISNVHYGTDYNNAFWDGDEMTYGDGDGKEFENFANAIDVVAHELAHGITQFLANLEYQSQSGALNEHFSDVFGTIIKQKYLKHDVDQADWLIGDTVVTKEFPGVAIRSMKAPGTANDFDTQPDHMDDYYSGVADNQGVHINSGIPNKAFYLSCITIGLDDCALIWFETLKQLWRTANFNDMLEVILQTTEKLQNDGKVCSAATEAIEKSFATVGLPKIAV
;
A
#
# COMPACT_ATOMS: atom_id res chain seq x y z
N MET A 1 0.02 15.05 -18.87
CA MET A 1 0.00 13.58 -19.03
C MET A 1 1.28 13.03 -18.42
N CYS A 2 1.21 12.52 -17.19
CA CYS A 2 2.38 12.05 -16.43
C CYS A 2 2.62 10.56 -16.72
N LYS A 3 3.84 10.19 -17.15
CA LYS A 3 4.16 8.92 -17.86
C LYS A 3 5.14 7.98 -17.14
N LYS A 4 5.49 8.17 -15.87
CA LYS A 4 6.57 7.36 -15.25
C LYS A 4 6.41 7.20 -13.75
N HIS A 5 5.61 6.25 -13.28
CA HIS A 5 5.57 5.96 -11.85
C HIS A 5 5.40 4.47 -11.56
N GLN A 6 6.05 3.99 -10.51
CA GLN A 6 6.21 2.60 -10.12
C GLN A 6 5.52 2.41 -8.77
N CYS A 7 4.53 1.53 -8.62
CA CYS A 7 4.02 1.16 -7.28
C CYS A 7 4.64 -0.19 -6.93
N HIS A 8 5.53 -0.25 -5.94
CA HIS A 8 6.26 -1.45 -5.55
C HIS A 8 6.40 -1.50 -4.04
N ILE A 9 6.05 -2.63 -3.41
CA ILE A 9 6.25 -2.75 -1.96
C ILE A 9 7.71 -2.61 -1.52
N VAL A 10 8.67 -3.23 -2.25
CA VAL A 10 10.11 -3.09 -1.96
C VAL A 10 10.66 -1.89 -2.74
N PRO A 11 11.11 -0.82 -2.04
CA PRO A 11 11.64 0.36 -2.69
C PRO A 11 12.93 0.05 -3.47
N PRO A 12 13.20 0.76 -4.59
CA PRO A 12 14.41 0.55 -5.40
C PRO A 12 15.72 0.64 -4.61
N HIS A 13 15.83 1.57 -3.65
CA HIS A 13 17.07 1.75 -2.88
C HIS A 13 17.42 0.52 -2.02
N ILE A 14 16.42 -0.19 -1.46
CA ILE A 14 16.66 -1.43 -0.71
C ILE A 14 17.21 -2.52 -1.63
N LEU A 15 16.59 -2.70 -2.80
CA LEU A 15 17.06 -3.66 -3.80
C LEU A 15 18.46 -3.30 -4.29
N GLU A 16 18.79 -2.01 -4.43
CA GLU A 16 20.10 -1.54 -4.88
C GLU A 16 21.18 -1.85 -3.84
N GLU A 17 20.92 -1.60 -2.55
CA GLU A 17 21.86 -1.91 -1.48
C GLU A 17 22.08 -3.43 -1.33
N LEU A 18 21.02 -4.24 -1.41
CA LEU A 18 21.15 -5.70 -1.41
C LEU A 18 21.91 -6.21 -2.64
N ALA A 19 21.68 -5.61 -3.82
CA ALA A 19 22.44 -5.93 -5.02
C ALA A 19 23.93 -5.56 -4.88
N LYS A 20 24.26 -4.43 -4.24
CA LYS A 20 25.65 -4.05 -3.91
C LYS A 20 26.30 -5.04 -2.94
N ARG A 21 25.52 -5.63 -2.03
CA ARG A 21 25.94 -6.72 -1.13
C ARG A 21 26.03 -8.10 -1.81
N GLY A 22 25.72 -8.19 -3.10
CA GLY A 22 25.90 -9.40 -3.92
C GLY A 22 24.62 -10.19 -4.21
N ASN A 23 23.44 -9.69 -3.81
CA ASN A 23 22.18 -10.34 -4.14
C ASN A 23 21.84 -10.17 -5.65
N ILE A 24 21.97 -11.26 -6.41
CA ILE A 24 21.70 -11.28 -7.86
C ILE A 24 20.19 -11.16 -8.15
N SER A 25 19.34 -11.69 -7.28
CA SER A 25 17.88 -11.67 -7.41
C SER A 25 17.34 -10.24 -7.32
N CYS A 26 17.78 -9.45 -6.33
CA CYS A 26 17.48 -8.03 -6.24
C CYS A 26 17.94 -7.24 -7.48
N LYS A 27 19.13 -7.54 -8.02
CA LYS A 27 19.60 -6.93 -9.27
C LYS A 27 18.71 -7.28 -10.47
N LYS A 28 18.22 -8.52 -10.56
CA LYS A 28 17.28 -8.94 -11.62
C LYS A 28 15.94 -8.23 -11.47
N THR A 29 15.39 -8.18 -10.25
CA THR A 29 14.15 -7.46 -9.94
C THR A 29 14.24 -5.99 -10.33
N LEU A 30 15.33 -5.30 -9.97
CA LEU A 30 15.56 -3.90 -10.36
C LEU A 30 15.54 -3.67 -11.87
N ASN A 31 16.07 -4.62 -12.65
CA ASN A 31 16.08 -4.49 -14.11
C ASN A 31 14.69 -4.68 -14.73
N ASP A 32 13.75 -5.35 -14.06
CA ASP A 32 12.39 -5.57 -14.58
C ASP A 32 11.49 -4.34 -14.43
N THR A 33 11.88 -3.39 -13.58
CA THR A 33 11.17 -2.13 -13.31
C THR A 33 10.74 -1.38 -14.57
N GLN A 34 11.56 -1.38 -15.63
CA GLN A 34 11.21 -0.73 -16.91
C GLN A 34 10.03 -1.40 -17.61
N ARG A 35 9.92 -2.74 -17.53
CA ARG A 35 8.79 -3.49 -18.10
C ARG A 35 7.50 -3.13 -17.39
N ILE A 36 7.54 -3.03 -16.07
CA ILE A 36 6.38 -2.73 -15.23
C ILE A 36 5.87 -1.32 -15.51
N LEU A 37 6.77 -0.35 -15.66
CA LEU A 37 6.44 1.01 -16.09
C LEU A 37 5.69 1.04 -17.45
N GLN A 38 6.11 0.23 -18.42
CA GLN A 38 5.45 0.16 -19.72
C GLN A 38 4.06 -0.45 -19.63
N LYS A 39 3.91 -1.52 -18.83
CA LYS A 39 2.61 -2.15 -18.57
C LYS A 39 1.64 -1.19 -17.90
N ARG A 40 2.06 -0.48 -16.86
CA ARG A 40 1.20 0.50 -16.17
C ARG A 40 0.69 1.62 -17.06
N ASN A 41 1.56 2.16 -17.91
CA ASN A 41 1.13 3.16 -18.88
C ASN A 41 0.06 2.61 -19.84
N THR A 42 0.17 1.33 -20.23
CA THR A 42 -0.82 0.64 -21.06
C THR A 42 -2.12 0.40 -20.29
N ALA A 43 -2.05 -0.10 -19.05
CA ALA A 43 -3.20 -0.35 -18.19
C ALA A 43 -4.02 0.94 -17.94
N LEU A 44 -3.35 2.05 -17.58
CA LEU A 44 -3.99 3.34 -17.39
C LEU A 44 -4.69 3.85 -18.67
N ASN A 45 -4.08 3.66 -19.85
CA ASN A 45 -4.73 4.00 -21.11
C ASN A 45 -5.98 3.16 -21.37
N ASN A 46 -5.93 1.86 -21.05
CA ASN A 46 -7.08 0.97 -21.22
C ASN A 46 -8.22 1.31 -20.26
N LEU A 47 -7.91 1.72 -19.02
CA LEU A 47 -8.90 2.18 -18.06
C LEU A 47 -9.66 3.43 -18.52
N LEU A 48 -9.00 4.37 -19.20
CA LEU A 48 -9.67 5.55 -19.77
C LEU A 48 -10.73 5.20 -20.82
N VAL A 49 -10.62 4.03 -21.45
CA VAL A 49 -11.52 3.56 -22.51
C VAL A 49 -12.48 2.46 -22.00
N ARG A 50 -12.29 1.99 -20.76
CA ARG A 50 -13.14 0.97 -20.15
C ARG A 50 -14.57 1.49 -20.00
N LYS A 51 -15.53 0.70 -20.46
CA LYS A 51 -16.95 0.96 -20.21
C LYS A 51 -17.24 0.71 -18.72
N GLN A 52 -17.77 1.70 -18.04
CA GLN A 52 -18.17 1.59 -16.64
C GLN A 52 -19.44 0.73 -16.56
N GLU A 53 -19.28 -0.52 -16.15
CA GLU A 53 -20.38 -1.47 -15.91
C GLU A 53 -20.21 -2.04 -14.50
N ALA A 54 -21.33 -2.19 -13.79
CA ALA A 54 -21.33 -2.80 -12.47
C ALA A 54 -20.95 -4.28 -12.58
N GLY A 55 -19.96 -4.68 -11.78
CA GLY A 55 -19.50 -6.05 -11.62
C GLY A 55 -19.63 -6.54 -10.18
N ASP A 56 -19.25 -7.80 -9.99
CA ASP A 56 -19.34 -8.50 -8.70
C ASP A 56 -17.99 -8.54 -7.96
N GLY A 57 -16.95 -7.91 -8.50
CA GLY A 57 -15.60 -7.93 -7.94
C GLY A 57 -15.00 -9.34 -7.88
N ASN A 58 -15.23 -10.18 -8.90
CA ASN A 58 -14.82 -11.58 -8.89
C ASN A 58 -13.30 -11.72 -8.81
N ARG A 59 -12.82 -12.69 -8.03
CA ARG A 59 -11.39 -13.00 -7.92
C ARG A 59 -10.92 -13.97 -9.00
N PHE A 60 -9.74 -13.73 -9.53
CA PHE A 60 -9.03 -14.62 -10.45
C PHE A 60 -7.56 -14.71 -10.05
N VAL A 61 -7.06 -15.92 -9.81
CA VAL A 61 -5.66 -16.17 -9.49
C VAL A 61 -5.01 -16.95 -10.61
N TYR A 62 -4.00 -16.33 -11.21
CA TYR A 62 -3.17 -16.87 -12.26
C TYR A 62 -1.80 -17.26 -11.70
N ASP A 63 -1.23 -18.32 -12.27
CA ASP A 63 0.15 -18.75 -12.05
C ASP A 63 0.98 -18.30 -13.26
N SER A 64 1.99 -17.47 -13.01
CA SER A 64 2.96 -16.97 -13.99
C SER A 64 4.03 -17.99 -14.36
N GLN A 65 4.10 -19.14 -13.68
CA GLN A 65 4.97 -20.28 -13.96
C GLN A 65 6.46 -19.92 -14.00
N GLY A 66 6.88 -18.99 -13.13
CA GLY A 66 8.25 -18.49 -13.07
C GLY A 66 8.62 -17.52 -14.22
N GLN A 67 7.65 -17.15 -15.06
CA GLN A 67 7.87 -16.24 -16.19
C GLN A 67 7.62 -14.80 -15.77
N ALA A 68 8.31 -13.85 -16.41
CA ALA A 68 8.04 -12.42 -16.28
C ALA A 68 6.85 -11.99 -17.17
N GLU A 69 5.76 -12.74 -17.08
CA GLU A 69 4.51 -12.61 -17.83
C GLU A 69 3.32 -12.87 -16.88
N GLN A 70 2.28 -12.04 -16.96
CA GLN A 70 1.05 -12.16 -16.17
C GLN A 70 0.02 -12.97 -16.95
N ARG A 71 -0.97 -13.52 -16.27
CA ARG A 71 -2.11 -14.27 -16.84
C ARG A 71 -1.72 -15.48 -17.70
N VAL A 72 -0.58 -16.11 -17.40
CA VAL A 72 -0.10 -17.29 -18.13
C VAL A 72 -1.08 -18.46 -17.97
N LYS A 73 -1.46 -18.80 -16.74
CA LYS A 73 -2.41 -19.90 -16.50
C LYS A 73 -3.37 -19.57 -15.35
N LEU A 74 -4.68 -19.53 -15.63
CA LEU A 74 -5.70 -19.41 -14.59
C LEU A 74 -5.72 -20.70 -13.76
N ILE A 75 -5.58 -20.58 -12.44
CA ILE A 75 -5.58 -21.73 -11.52
C ILE A 75 -6.85 -21.77 -10.67
N ARG A 76 -7.33 -20.60 -10.21
CA ARG A 76 -8.49 -20.51 -9.31
C ARG A 76 -9.29 -19.26 -9.60
N LYS A 77 -10.61 -19.36 -9.65
CA LYS A 77 -11.53 -18.21 -9.77
C LYS A 77 -12.61 -18.21 -8.69
N GLU A 78 -13.41 -17.14 -8.66
CA GLU A 78 -14.49 -16.95 -7.70
C GLU A 78 -15.37 -18.20 -7.53
N GLY A 79 -15.62 -18.59 -6.28
CA GLY A 79 -16.46 -19.75 -5.93
C GLY A 79 -15.77 -21.12 -6.05
N GLU A 80 -14.56 -21.21 -6.60
CA GLU A 80 -13.86 -22.48 -6.73
C GLU A 80 -13.19 -22.94 -5.42
N ALA A 81 -13.14 -24.26 -5.25
CA ALA A 81 -12.48 -24.91 -4.13
C ALA A 81 -10.98 -24.60 -4.10
N ARG A 82 -10.37 -24.79 -2.93
CA ARG A 82 -8.91 -24.66 -2.75
C ARG A 82 -8.17 -25.66 -3.66
N VAL A 83 -7.01 -25.24 -4.15
CA VAL A 83 -6.10 -26.06 -4.95
C VAL A 83 -4.92 -26.57 -4.11
N SER A 84 -4.06 -27.42 -4.69
CA SER A 84 -2.87 -27.93 -3.98
C SER A 84 -1.82 -26.85 -3.70
N ASP A 85 -1.74 -25.85 -4.56
CA ASP A 85 -0.82 -24.73 -4.43
C ASP A 85 -1.25 -23.78 -3.30
N SER A 86 -0.44 -23.68 -2.25
CA SER A 86 -0.73 -22.82 -1.11
C SER A 86 -0.67 -21.34 -1.47
N THR A 87 0.25 -20.91 -2.34
CA THR A 87 0.42 -19.50 -2.72
C THR A 87 -0.79 -19.01 -3.51
N VAL A 88 -1.32 -19.83 -4.43
CA VAL A 88 -2.58 -19.53 -5.12
C VAL A 88 -3.74 -19.35 -4.14
N ASN A 89 -3.81 -20.21 -3.11
CA ASN A 89 -4.85 -20.11 -2.11
C ASN A 89 -4.69 -18.86 -1.22
N SER A 90 -3.47 -18.54 -0.79
CA SER A 90 -3.17 -17.34 -0.03
C SER A 90 -3.60 -16.10 -0.79
N ALA A 91 -3.15 -15.93 -2.04
CA ALA A 91 -3.52 -14.79 -2.88
C ALA A 91 -5.05 -14.66 -3.04
N TYR A 92 -5.76 -15.78 -3.23
CA TYR A 92 -7.23 -15.80 -3.32
C TYR A 92 -7.90 -15.36 -2.02
N ASP A 93 -7.43 -15.86 -0.88
CA ASP A 93 -8.05 -15.63 0.43
C ASP A 93 -7.75 -14.22 0.95
N THR A 94 -6.50 -13.75 0.85
CA THR A 94 -6.07 -12.43 1.33
C THR A 94 -6.66 -11.30 0.51
N SER A 95 -6.65 -11.40 -0.82
CA SER A 95 -7.29 -10.39 -1.69
C SER A 95 -8.82 -10.35 -1.50
N GLY A 96 -9.43 -11.51 -1.22
CA GLY A 96 -10.83 -11.59 -0.82
C GLY A 96 -11.11 -10.89 0.50
N PHE A 97 -10.26 -11.09 1.50
CA PHE A 97 -10.39 -10.43 2.79
C PHE A 97 -10.29 -8.90 2.65
N VAL A 98 -9.33 -8.39 1.88
CA VAL A 98 -9.19 -6.95 1.59
C VAL A 98 -10.47 -6.40 0.98
N ARG A 99 -10.97 -7.05 -0.09
CA ARG A 99 -12.22 -6.65 -0.76
C ARG A 99 -13.41 -6.59 0.19
N GLU A 100 -13.60 -7.65 0.98
CA GLU A 100 -14.70 -7.73 1.94
C GLU A 100 -14.55 -6.69 3.06
N TYR A 101 -13.33 -6.39 3.50
CA TYR A 101 -13.11 -5.35 4.50
C TYR A 101 -13.58 -3.98 3.99
N PHE A 102 -13.15 -3.56 2.79
CA PHE A 102 -13.56 -2.28 2.22
C PHE A 102 -15.08 -2.23 1.95
N LYS A 103 -15.65 -3.32 1.44
CA LYS A 103 -17.09 -3.43 1.20
C LYS A 103 -17.91 -3.32 2.49
N ASN A 104 -17.56 -4.10 3.51
CA ASN A 104 -18.37 -4.19 4.74
C ASN A 104 -18.17 -2.97 5.64
N THR A 105 -16.97 -2.36 5.63
CA THR A 105 -16.65 -1.22 6.48
C THR A 105 -17.06 0.10 5.85
N PHE A 106 -16.87 0.25 4.53
CA PHE A 106 -17.04 1.53 3.84
C PHE A 106 -18.06 1.51 2.71
N GLY A 107 -18.65 0.37 2.40
CA GLY A 107 -19.59 0.24 1.29
C GLY A 107 -18.95 0.27 -0.11
N LEU A 108 -17.61 0.20 -0.19
CA LEU A 108 -16.89 0.28 -1.46
C LEU A 108 -17.04 -1.03 -2.26
N ASN A 109 -17.63 -0.98 -3.45
CA ASN A 109 -17.78 -2.17 -4.29
C ASN A 109 -16.47 -2.50 -5.05
N SER A 110 -15.63 -3.36 -4.45
CA SER A 110 -14.30 -3.73 -4.95
C SER A 110 -13.34 -2.53 -4.99
N ILE A 111 -12.37 -2.52 -5.93
CA ILE A 111 -11.30 -1.53 -6.01
C ILE A 111 -11.80 -0.18 -6.58
N ASP A 112 -12.77 -0.20 -7.51
CA ASP A 112 -13.21 0.96 -8.28
C ASP A 112 -14.62 1.46 -7.96
N ASP A 113 -15.22 0.96 -6.88
CA ASP A 113 -16.63 1.16 -6.50
C ASP A 113 -17.67 0.67 -7.55
N LEU A 114 -17.21 -0.05 -8.57
CA LEU A 114 -18.03 -0.61 -9.64
C LEU A 114 -17.84 -2.12 -9.77
N GLY A 115 -17.17 -2.77 -8.82
CA GLY A 115 -17.00 -4.22 -8.81
C GLY A 115 -15.95 -4.72 -9.81
N LEU A 116 -14.85 -3.96 -10.02
CA LEU A 116 -13.69 -4.44 -10.76
C LEU A 116 -13.21 -5.80 -10.25
N ASN A 117 -12.97 -6.72 -11.18
CA ASN A 117 -12.42 -8.03 -10.87
C ASN A 117 -11.04 -7.90 -10.22
N ILE A 118 -10.78 -8.72 -9.21
CA ILE A 118 -9.51 -8.75 -8.49
C ILE A 118 -8.65 -9.83 -9.11
N ILE A 119 -7.57 -9.42 -9.79
CA ILE A 119 -6.72 -10.32 -10.56
C ILE A 119 -5.34 -10.38 -9.93
N SER A 120 -4.97 -11.58 -9.49
CA SER A 120 -3.71 -11.87 -8.79
C SER A 120 -2.84 -12.79 -9.61
N ASN A 121 -1.57 -12.43 -9.81
CA ASN A 121 -0.58 -13.23 -10.52
C ASN A 121 0.49 -13.70 -9.53
N VAL A 122 0.55 -15.00 -9.26
CA VAL A 122 1.55 -15.61 -8.36
C VAL A 122 2.68 -16.27 -9.17
N HIS A 123 3.80 -16.60 -8.52
CA HIS A 123 4.98 -17.20 -9.16
C HIS A 123 5.53 -16.36 -10.33
N TYR A 124 5.49 -15.03 -10.18
CA TYR A 124 6.00 -14.12 -11.19
C TYR A 124 7.53 -14.06 -11.16
N GLY A 125 8.15 -14.36 -12.29
CA GLY A 125 9.61 -14.44 -12.39
C GLY A 125 10.23 -15.54 -11.53
N THR A 126 11.56 -15.63 -11.53
CA THR A 126 12.32 -16.55 -10.68
C THR A 126 13.04 -15.75 -9.61
N ASP A 127 12.88 -16.13 -8.35
CA ASP A 127 13.46 -15.44 -7.18
C ASP A 127 13.14 -13.94 -7.19
N TYR A 128 11.90 -13.59 -7.55
CA TYR A 128 11.53 -12.19 -7.75
C TYR A 128 11.22 -11.53 -6.40
N ASN A 129 12.06 -10.56 -6.02
CA ASN A 129 12.01 -9.90 -4.71
C ASN A 129 11.11 -8.66 -4.71
N ASN A 130 9.88 -8.77 -5.22
CA ASN A 130 8.90 -7.69 -5.12
C ASN A 130 7.45 -8.15 -5.33
N ALA A 131 6.51 -7.26 -5.01
CA ALA A 131 5.13 -7.28 -5.46
C ALA A 131 4.71 -5.90 -5.99
N PHE A 132 3.64 -5.85 -6.77
CA PHE A 132 3.15 -4.59 -7.32
C PHE A 132 1.70 -4.65 -7.83
N TRP A 133 1.02 -3.50 -7.73
CA TRP A 133 -0.15 -3.13 -8.52
C TRP A 133 0.26 -2.37 -9.79
N ASP A 134 -0.05 -2.94 -10.95
CA ASP A 134 0.33 -2.34 -12.24
C ASP A 134 -0.71 -1.34 -12.79
N GLY A 135 -1.83 -1.14 -12.11
CA GLY A 135 -2.92 -0.31 -12.59
C GLY A 135 -4.19 -1.09 -12.93
N ASP A 136 -4.08 -2.39 -13.20
CA ASP A 136 -5.21 -3.29 -13.48
C ASP A 136 -5.18 -4.57 -12.62
N GLU A 137 -3.98 -5.07 -12.30
CA GLU A 137 -3.82 -6.35 -11.59
C GLU A 137 -2.63 -6.37 -10.62
N MET A 138 -2.69 -7.30 -9.65
CA MET A 138 -1.62 -7.53 -8.67
C MET A 138 -0.69 -8.62 -9.17
N THR A 139 0.59 -8.48 -8.82
CA THR A 139 1.64 -9.45 -9.16
C THR A 139 2.55 -9.68 -7.97
N TYR A 140 2.84 -10.94 -7.69
CA TYR A 140 3.63 -11.37 -6.54
C TYR A 140 4.80 -12.23 -7.00
N GLY A 141 6.00 -11.85 -6.60
CA GLY A 141 7.16 -12.73 -6.64
C GLY A 141 7.16 -13.72 -5.48
N ASP A 142 7.88 -14.82 -5.66
CA ASP A 142 8.04 -15.83 -4.61
C ASP A 142 9.12 -15.46 -3.58
N GLY A 143 9.85 -14.36 -3.78
CA GLY A 143 11.08 -14.09 -3.04
C GLY A 143 12.21 -15.05 -3.42
N ASP A 144 13.40 -14.80 -2.90
CA ASP A 144 14.58 -15.64 -3.12
C ASP A 144 14.83 -16.65 -1.98
N GLY A 145 13.99 -16.64 -0.95
CA GLY A 145 14.13 -17.45 0.26
C GLY A 145 15.37 -17.10 1.09
N LYS A 146 16.06 -16.00 0.76
CA LYS A 146 17.26 -15.53 1.44
C LYS A 146 17.00 -14.24 2.15
N GLU A 147 16.57 -13.19 1.45
CA GLU A 147 16.21 -11.90 2.03
C GLU A 147 14.70 -11.70 2.03
N PHE A 148 14.00 -12.29 1.05
CA PHE A 148 12.55 -12.19 0.94
C PHE A 148 11.88 -13.55 0.81
N GLU A 149 10.75 -13.68 1.50
CA GLU A 149 9.80 -14.78 1.38
C GLU A 149 8.72 -14.45 0.32
N ASN A 150 7.75 -15.35 0.17
CA ASN A 150 6.68 -15.21 -0.81
C ASN A 150 5.75 -14.02 -0.50
N PHE A 151 5.68 -13.05 -1.42
CA PHE A 151 4.93 -11.81 -1.24
C PHE A 151 3.41 -12.00 -1.22
N ALA A 152 2.88 -13.08 -1.80
CA ALA A 152 1.44 -13.34 -1.79
C ALA A 152 0.93 -13.86 -0.43
N ASN A 153 1.84 -14.29 0.45
CA ASN A 153 1.52 -14.77 1.79
C ASN A 153 1.46 -13.65 2.84
N ALA A 154 1.97 -12.45 2.52
CA ALA A 154 2.00 -11.31 3.42
C ALA A 154 0.73 -10.44 3.25
N ILE A 155 -0.19 -10.51 4.22
CA ILE A 155 -1.51 -9.85 4.13
C ILE A 155 -1.40 -8.32 4.04
N ASP A 156 -0.46 -7.71 4.76
CA ASP A 156 -0.17 -6.26 4.69
C ASP A 156 0.34 -5.86 3.32
N VAL A 157 1.23 -6.66 2.71
CA VAL A 157 1.70 -6.44 1.33
C VAL A 157 0.54 -6.54 0.34
N VAL A 158 -0.28 -7.58 0.42
CA VAL A 158 -1.45 -7.74 -0.47
C VAL A 158 -2.42 -6.56 -0.31
N ALA A 159 -2.68 -6.13 0.92
CA ALA A 159 -3.53 -5.00 1.23
C ALA A 159 -2.93 -3.67 0.74
N HIS A 160 -1.62 -3.45 0.89
CA HIS A 160 -0.89 -2.30 0.38
C HIS A 160 -1.03 -2.19 -1.14
N GLU A 161 -0.79 -3.27 -1.88
CA GLU A 161 -0.92 -3.25 -3.34
C GLU A 161 -2.36 -2.98 -3.81
N LEU A 162 -3.36 -3.58 -3.15
CA LEU A 162 -4.76 -3.31 -3.47
C LEU A 162 -5.19 -1.88 -3.11
N ALA A 163 -4.63 -1.31 -2.05
CA ALA A 163 -4.88 0.07 -1.65
C ALA A 163 -4.33 1.10 -2.65
N HIS A 164 -3.28 0.78 -3.42
CA HIS A 164 -2.91 1.60 -4.58
C HIS A 164 -4.01 1.66 -5.63
N GLY A 165 -4.66 0.52 -5.90
CA GLY A 165 -5.83 0.46 -6.79
C GLY A 165 -6.96 1.34 -6.29
N ILE A 166 -7.29 1.27 -5.00
CA ILE A 166 -8.33 2.11 -4.39
C ILE A 166 -7.96 3.60 -4.50
N THR A 167 -6.73 3.95 -4.17
CA THR A 167 -6.21 5.32 -4.30
C THR A 167 -6.31 5.82 -5.75
N GLN A 168 -6.05 4.95 -6.73
CA GLN A 168 -6.17 5.28 -8.16
C GLN A 168 -7.60 5.65 -8.57
N PHE A 169 -8.62 4.94 -8.07
CA PHE A 169 -10.02 5.21 -8.42
C PHE A 169 -10.69 6.27 -7.54
N LEU A 170 -10.12 6.60 -6.37
CA LEU A 170 -10.57 7.69 -5.51
C LEU A 170 -9.82 8.99 -5.83
N ALA A 171 -8.79 9.34 -5.03
CA ALA A 171 -8.06 10.60 -5.17
C ALA A 171 -7.18 10.69 -6.44
N ASN A 172 -6.82 9.55 -7.02
CA ASN A 172 -5.87 9.43 -8.12
C ASN A 172 -4.57 10.19 -7.85
N LEU A 173 -4.02 10.05 -6.63
CA LEU A 173 -2.81 10.72 -6.18
C LEU A 173 -1.65 10.44 -7.16
N GLU A 174 -1.08 11.51 -7.69
CA GLU A 174 0.08 11.43 -8.56
C GLU A 174 1.26 10.87 -7.77
N TYR A 175 1.93 9.89 -8.34
CA TYR A 175 2.93 9.12 -7.63
C TYR A 175 4.31 9.79 -7.68
N GLN A 176 4.37 11.04 -7.24
CA GLN A 176 5.57 11.88 -7.26
C GLN A 176 5.54 12.85 -6.08
N SER A 177 6.70 13.15 -5.50
CA SER A 177 6.84 14.13 -4.40
C SER A 177 5.85 13.82 -3.25
N GLN A 178 5.24 14.84 -2.62
CA GLN A 178 4.32 14.64 -1.50
C GLN A 178 3.04 13.90 -1.88
N SER A 179 2.49 14.10 -3.08
CA SER A 179 1.29 13.34 -3.49
C SER A 179 1.60 11.85 -3.63
N GLY A 180 2.80 11.51 -4.08
CA GLY A 180 3.26 10.12 -4.15
C GLY A 180 3.58 9.54 -2.78
N ALA A 181 4.16 10.34 -1.88
CA ALA A 181 4.33 9.94 -0.49
C ALA A 181 2.99 9.73 0.23
N LEU A 182 1.95 10.51 -0.11
CA LEU A 182 0.58 10.24 0.35
C LEU A 182 0.01 8.95 -0.26
N ASN A 183 0.30 8.67 -1.54
CA ASN A 183 -0.13 7.43 -2.18
C ASN A 183 0.45 6.19 -1.45
N GLU A 184 1.75 6.19 -1.19
CA GLU A 184 2.43 5.18 -0.36
C GLU A 184 1.86 5.12 1.07
N HIS A 185 1.65 6.28 1.69
CA HIS A 185 1.08 6.39 3.03
C HIS A 185 -0.29 5.72 3.14
N PHE A 186 -1.22 6.01 2.23
CA PHE A 186 -2.55 5.38 2.27
C PHE A 186 -2.46 3.86 2.06
N SER A 187 -1.53 3.39 1.23
CA SER A 187 -1.27 1.96 1.08
C SER A 187 -0.73 1.31 2.36
N ASP A 188 0.19 1.95 3.07
CA ASP A 188 0.70 1.48 4.38
C ASP A 188 -0.38 1.52 5.47
N VAL A 189 -1.22 2.57 5.50
CA VAL A 189 -2.35 2.72 6.42
C VAL A 189 -3.32 1.56 6.29
N PHE A 190 -3.80 1.28 5.08
CA PHE A 190 -4.75 0.19 4.87
C PHE A 190 -4.09 -1.18 4.93
N GLY A 191 -2.81 -1.29 4.55
CA GLY A 191 -1.99 -2.48 4.81
C GLY A 191 -1.98 -2.85 6.29
N THR A 192 -1.68 -1.89 7.15
CA THR A 192 -1.64 -2.06 8.61
C THR A 192 -3.02 -2.37 9.19
N ILE A 193 -4.04 -1.55 8.86
CA ILE A 193 -5.40 -1.77 9.37
C ILE A 193 -5.87 -3.18 9.02
N ILE A 194 -5.72 -3.59 7.76
CA ILE A 194 -6.21 -4.88 7.28
C ILE A 194 -5.43 -6.03 7.92
N LYS A 195 -4.10 -5.92 8.06
CA LYS A 195 -3.30 -6.90 8.81
C LYS A 195 -3.84 -7.09 10.23
N GLN A 196 -4.08 -6.00 10.96
CA GLN A 196 -4.59 -6.13 12.34
C GLN A 196 -6.01 -6.70 12.37
N LYS A 197 -6.88 -6.34 11.44
CA LYS A 197 -8.23 -6.94 11.34
C LYS A 197 -8.20 -8.41 10.95
N TYR A 198 -7.27 -8.81 10.09
CA TYR A 198 -7.05 -10.21 9.70
C TYR A 198 -6.55 -11.05 10.88
N LEU A 199 -5.61 -10.52 11.65
CA LEU A 199 -5.04 -11.17 12.84
C LEU A 199 -5.94 -11.02 14.09
N LYS A 200 -6.99 -10.21 14.03
CA LYS A 200 -7.88 -9.86 15.16
C LYS A 200 -7.10 -9.22 16.31
N HIS A 201 -6.17 -8.34 15.96
CA HIS A 201 -5.38 -7.56 16.90
C HIS A 201 -6.01 -6.19 17.13
N ASP A 202 -5.94 -5.74 18.38
CA ASP A 202 -6.23 -4.36 18.75
C ASP A 202 -4.98 -3.47 18.59
N VAL A 203 -5.17 -2.15 18.77
CA VAL A 203 -4.12 -1.14 18.58
C VAL A 203 -2.84 -1.41 19.38
N ASP A 204 -2.96 -1.95 20.60
CA ASP A 204 -1.85 -2.24 21.50
C ASP A 204 -1.05 -3.50 21.09
N GLN A 205 -1.64 -4.34 20.24
CA GLN A 205 -1.01 -5.57 19.72
C GLN A 205 -0.40 -5.38 18.34
N ALA A 206 -0.71 -4.28 17.67
CA ALA A 206 -0.19 -3.97 16.35
C ALA A 206 1.33 -3.75 16.40
N ASP A 207 2.07 -4.42 15.53
CA ASP A 207 3.52 -4.25 15.36
C ASP A 207 3.90 -2.91 14.73
N TRP A 208 3.00 -2.33 13.92
CA TRP A 208 3.23 -1.12 13.12
C TRP A 208 4.35 -1.25 12.09
N LEU A 209 4.61 -2.47 11.65
CA LEU A 209 5.62 -2.80 10.64
C LEU A 209 4.95 -3.12 9.32
N ILE A 210 5.60 -2.73 8.22
CA ILE A 210 5.18 -3.05 6.86
C ILE A 210 6.16 -4.06 6.26
N GLY A 211 5.66 -5.20 5.84
CA GLY A 211 6.46 -6.26 5.22
C GLY A 211 7.33 -7.05 6.20
N ASP A 212 6.99 -7.07 7.49
CA ASP A 212 7.66 -7.91 8.50
C ASP A 212 7.53 -9.41 8.20
N THR A 213 6.42 -9.83 7.59
CA THR A 213 6.16 -11.22 7.23
C THR A 213 6.77 -11.65 5.90
N VAL A 214 7.31 -10.70 5.12
CA VAL A 214 7.97 -10.99 3.84
C VAL A 214 9.49 -10.92 3.93
N VAL A 215 10.06 -10.32 4.96
CA VAL A 215 11.52 -10.33 5.17
C VAL A 215 11.94 -11.57 5.96
N THR A 216 13.09 -12.14 5.61
CA THR A 216 13.65 -13.29 6.32
C THR A 216 14.51 -12.84 7.51
N LYS A 217 15.07 -13.82 8.24
CA LYS A 217 16.12 -13.58 9.24
C LYS A 217 17.47 -13.08 8.68
N GLU A 218 17.73 -13.26 7.37
CA GLU A 218 18.99 -12.81 6.75
C GLU A 218 18.87 -11.40 6.19
N PHE A 219 17.64 -10.92 5.97
CA PHE A 219 17.39 -9.52 5.69
C PHE A 219 17.92 -8.65 6.84
N PRO A 220 18.64 -7.55 6.56
CA PRO A 220 19.29 -6.74 7.59
C PRO A 220 18.30 -5.78 8.26
N GLY A 221 17.30 -6.33 8.94
CA GLY A 221 16.21 -5.61 9.58
C GLY A 221 15.08 -6.53 10.00
N VAL A 222 13.99 -5.95 10.48
CA VAL A 222 12.79 -6.68 10.93
C VAL A 222 11.58 -6.48 10.03
N ALA A 223 11.63 -5.47 9.15
CA ALA A 223 10.57 -5.14 8.18
C ALA A 223 11.10 -4.21 7.09
N ILE A 224 10.28 -3.93 6.08
CA ILE A 224 10.60 -2.95 5.02
C ILE A 224 10.48 -1.52 5.56
N ARG A 225 9.43 -1.23 6.32
CA ARG A 225 9.16 0.09 6.93
C ARG A 225 8.55 -0.05 8.32
N SER A 226 8.61 1.04 9.09
CA SER A 226 7.98 1.15 10.42
C SER A 226 7.12 2.41 10.47
N MET A 227 5.80 2.25 10.65
CA MET A 227 4.91 3.40 10.83
C MET A 227 5.11 4.06 12.20
N LYS A 228 5.48 3.26 13.20
CA LYS A 228 5.74 3.74 14.57
C LYS A 228 7.05 4.50 14.69
N ALA A 229 8.08 4.09 13.98
CA ALA A 229 9.41 4.70 14.03
C ALA A 229 10.05 4.64 12.63
N PRO A 230 9.64 5.51 11.69
CA PRO A 230 10.26 5.59 10.37
C PRO A 230 11.78 5.73 10.46
N GLY A 231 12.53 5.08 9.56
CA GLY A 231 14.00 5.10 9.59
C GLY A 231 14.64 4.02 10.48
N THR A 232 13.85 3.08 11.03
CA THR A 232 14.36 2.08 11.99
C THR A 232 14.05 0.63 11.65
N ALA A 233 13.32 0.37 10.56
CA ALA A 233 12.88 -0.99 10.24
C ALA A 233 14.02 -1.90 9.77
N ASN A 234 15.05 -1.33 9.14
CA ASN A 234 16.21 -2.04 8.60
C ASN A 234 17.40 -1.11 8.36
N ASP A 235 18.56 -1.68 8.03
CA ASP A 235 19.82 -0.97 7.75
C ASP A 235 19.73 0.09 6.64
N PHE A 236 18.73 -0.01 5.76
CA PHE A 236 18.56 0.85 4.58
C PHE A 236 17.39 1.83 4.73
N ASP A 237 16.63 1.74 5.82
CA ASP A 237 15.46 2.58 6.07
C ASP A 237 15.92 4.01 6.36
N THR A 238 15.61 4.92 5.44
CA THR A 238 15.98 6.35 5.49
C THR A 238 14.77 7.26 5.64
N GLN A 239 13.60 6.70 6.01
CA GLN A 239 12.38 7.48 6.12
C GLN A 239 12.48 8.52 7.25
N PRO A 240 12.24 9.82 6.98
CA PRO A 240 12.05 10.80 8.04
C PRO A 240 10.72 10.56 8.76
N ASP A 241 10.69 10.87 10.06
CA ASP A 241 9.47 10.90 10.87
C ASP A 241 8.96 12.33 11.16
N HIS A 242 9.68 13.35 10.67
CA HIS A 242 9.36 14.77 10.83
C HIS A 242 9.66 15.58 9.57
N MET A 243 8.89 16.66 9.33
CA MET A 243 9.05 17.55 8.17
C MET A 243 10.40 18.27 8.08
N ASP A 244 11.10 18.47 9.20
CA ASP A 244 12.42 19.10 9.23
C ASP A 244 13.48 18.27 8.47
N ASP A 245 13.29 16.95 8.41
CA ASP A 245 14.17 16.01 7.74
C ASP A 245 13.62 15.56 6.36
N TYR A 246 12.66 16.33 5.81
CA TYR A 246 12.03 16.02 4.53
C TYR A 246 13.05 15.84 3.40
N TYR A 247 12.98 14.71 2.70
CA TYR A 247 13.82 14.42 1.55
C TYR A 247 13.38 15.23 0.33
N SER A 248 14.25 16.12 -0.14
CA SER A 248 14.01 17.02 -1.28
C SER A 248 14.77 16.65 -2.56
N GLY A 249 15.38 15.45 -2.62
CA GLY A 249 16.12 14.99 -3.77
C GLY A 249 15.23 14.44 -4.90
N VAL A 250 15.88 13.96 -5.98
CA VAL A 250 15.18 13.49 -7.20
C VAL A 250 15.01 11.97 -7.27
N ALA A 251 15.66 11.22 -6.39
CA ALA A 251 15.53 9.76 -6.37
C ALA A 251 14.13 9.35 -5.93
N ASP A 252 13.76 8.10 -6.18
CA ASP A 252 12.53 7.51 -5.66
C ASP A 252 11.28 8.37 -5.98
N ASN A 253 11.19 8.86 -7.22
CA ASN A 253 10.13 9.76 -7.65
C ASN A 253 9.97 11.00 -6.75
N GLN A 254 11.09 11.57 -6.31
CA GLN A 254 11.17 12.66 -5.33
C GLN A 254 10.75 12.23 -3.90
N GLY A 255 11.17 11.01 -3.52
CA GLY A 255 11.04 10.46 -2.17
C GLY A 255 9.65 9.98 -1.81
N VAL A 256 8.96 9.27 -2.69
CA VAL A 256 7.60 8.76 -2.40
C VAL A 256 7.61 7.70 -1.30
N HIS A 257 8.53 6.73 -1.36
CA HIS A 257 8.69 5.73 -0.29
C HIS A 257 9.46 6.32 0.89
N ILE A 258 10.32 7.32 0.67
CA ILE A 258 11.12 7.95 1.73
C ILE A 258 10.20 8.80 2.63
N ASN A 259 9.52 9.80 2.06
CA ASN A 259 8.76 10.79 2.82
C ASN A 259 7.40 10.28 3.33
N SER A 260 6.95 9.08 2.96
CA SER A 260 5.72 8.48 3.50
C SER A 260 5.80 8.19 5.00
N GLY A 261 7.02 8.10 5.57
CA GLY A 261 7.26 7.99 7.01
C GLY A 261 6.60 9.09 7.85
N ILE A 262 6.60 10.33 7.36
CA ILE A 262 6.05 11.50 8.06
C ILE A 262 4.54 11.34 8.33
N PRO A 263 3.68 11.16 7.31
CA PRO A 263 2.26 10.91 7.55
C PRO A 263 1.99 9.52 8.18
N ASN A 264 2.84 8.51 7.94
CA ASN A 264 2.72 7.21 8.62
C ASN A 264 2.85 7.36 10.14
N LYS A 265 3.80 8.17 10.61
CA LYS A 265 4.00 8.47 12.03
C LYS A 265 2.80 9.22 12.62
N ALA A 266 2.24 10.18 11.89
CA ALA A 266 1.02 10.89 12.32
C ALA A 266 -0.18 9.95 12.44
N PHE A 267 -0.35 9.00 11.51
CA PHE A 267 -1.40 7.98 11.59
C PHE A 267 -1.22 7.06 12.79
N TYR A 268 -0.01 6.57 13.03
CA TYR A 268 0.32 5.78 14.22
C TYR A 268 -0.10 6.52 15.50
N LEU A 269 0.35 7.76 15.68
CA LEU A 269 0.05 8.56 16.87
C LEU A 269 -1.46 8.80 17.06
N SER A 270 -2.17 9.00 15.94
CA SER A 270 -3.63 9.15 15.95
C SER A 270 -4.29 7.85 16.43
N CYS A 271 -3.91 6.70 15.86
CA CYS A 271 -4.46 5.40 16.24
C CYS A 271 -4.22 5.06 17.71
N ILE A 272 -3.04 5.37 18.26
CA ILE A 272 -2.76 5.16 19.69
C ILE A 272 -3.75 5.93 20.58
N THR A 273 -4.27 7.05 20.09
CA THR A 273 -5.19 7.91 20.85
C THR A 273 -6.67 7.52 20.64
N ILE A 274 -7.07 7.22 19.40
CA ILE A 274 -8.50 7.06 19.04
C ILE A 274 -8.88 5.67 18.52
N GLY A 275 -7.92 4.75 18.44
CA GLY A 275 -8.12 3.40 17.97
C GLY A 275 -8.13 3.26 16.45
N LEU A 276 -7.99 2.00 16.00
CA LEU A 276 -7.88 1.67 14.58
C LEU A 276 -9.16 1.96 13.79
N ASP A 277 -10.35 1.76 14.38
CA ASP A 277 -11.62 1.88 13.65
C ASP A 277 -11.98 3.33 13.31
N ASP A 278 -11.82 4.25 14.27
CA ASP A 278 -12.01 5.69 14.02
C ASP A 278 -11.00 6.18 12.98
N CYS A 279 -9.73 5.81 13.12
CA CYS A 279 -8.69 6.14 12.15
C CYS A 279 -8.98 5.57 10.77
N ALA A 280 -9.47 4.33 10.66
CA ALA A 280 -9.81 3.72 9.38
C ALA A 280 -10.91 4.50 8.65
N LEU A 281 -11.97 4.91 9.37
CA LEU A 281 -13.06 5.71 8.80
C LEU A 281 -12.59 7.10 8.39
N ILE A 282 -11.83 7.78 9.25
CA ILE A 282 -11.33 9.13 8.98
C ILE A 282 -10.42 9.14 7.76
N TRP A 283 -9.44 8.23 7.69
CA TRP A 283 -8.51 8.17 6.56
C TRP A 283 -9.23 7.80 5.26
N PHE A 284 -10.18 6.87 5.29
CA PHE A 284 -10.95 6.52 4.10
C PHE A 284 -11.80 7.68 3.57
N GLU A 285 -12.54 8.38 4.42
CA GLU A 285 -13.34 9.53 4.01
C GLU A 285 -12.48 10.73 3.59
N THR A 286 -11.27 10.85 4.13
CA THR A 286 -10.28 11.84 3.70
C THR A 286 -9.76 11.52 2.30
N LEU A 287 -9.37 10.27 2.04
CA LEU A 287 -8.88 9.83 0.73
C LEU A 287 -9.89 10.14 -0.38
N LYS A 288 -11.19 10.01 -0.12
CA LYS A 288 -12.25 10.33 -1.09
C LYS A 288 -12.32 11.83 -1.47
N GLN A 289 -11.77 12.71 -0.65
CA GLN A 289 -11.85 14.16 -0.81
C GLN A 289 -10.54 14.78 -1.32
N LEU A 290 -9.44 14.03 -1.31
CA LEU A 290 -8.18 14.48 -1.88
C LEU A 290 -8.23 14.52 -3.40
N TRP A 291 -7.39 15.39 -3.97
CA TRP A 291 -7.18 15.50 -5.41
C TRP A 291 -5.80 15.01 -5.79
N ARG A 292 -5.63 14.73 -7.08
CA ARG A 292 -4.42 14.14 -7.67
C ARG A 292 -3.08 14.75 -7.20
N THR A 293 -3.00 16.06 -7.00
CA THR A 293 -1.76 16.76 -6.65
C THR A 293 -1.73 17.22 -5.18
N ALA A 294 -2.58 16.64 -4.32
CA ALA A 294 -2.63 17.00 -2.92
C ALA A 294 -1.26 16.78 -2.24
N ASN A 295 -0.88 17.75 -1.41
CA ASN A 295 0.34 17.74 -0.62
C ASN A 295 0.02 17.47 0.87
N PHE A 296 1.04 17.44 1.74
CA PHE A 296 0.83 17.11 3.16
C PHE A 296 -0.02 18.14 3.93
N ASN A 297 0.06 19.43 3.59
CA ASN A 297 -0.81 20.44 4.19
C ASN A 297 -2.26 20.31 3.68
N ASP A 298 -2.43 19.99 2.40
CA ASP A 298 -3.76 19.71 1.83
C ASP A 298 -4.41 18.52 2.56
N MET A 299 -3.63 17.45 2.81
CA MET A 299 -4.06 16.30 3.61
C MET A 299 -4.48 16.72 5.02
N LEU A 300 -3.67 17.52 5.72
CA LEU A 300 -3.99 18.01 7.06
C LEU A 300 -5.30 18.83 7.09
N GLU A 301 -5.51 19.72 6.12
CA GLU A 301 -6.73 20.50 6.06
C GLU A 301 -7.96 19.61 5.85
N VAL A 302 -7.91 18.71 4.86
CA VAL A 302 -9.03 17.84 4.52
C VAL A 302 -9.32 16.84 5.64
N ILE A 303 -8.30 16.27 6.30
CA ILE A 303 -8.50 15.31 7.38
C ILE A 303 -9.13 15.96 8.61
N LEU A 304 -8.75 17.19 8.96
CA LEU A 304 -9.37 17.91 10.08
C LEU A 304 -10.83 18.23 9.78
N GLN A 305 -11.14 18.77 8.58
CA GLN A 305 -12.52 19.05 8.17
C GLN A 305 -13.38 17.76 8.16
N THR A 306 -12.81 16.67 7.66
CA THR A 306 -13.47 15.36 7.62
C THR A 306 -13.74 14.85 9.02
N THR A 307 -12.76 14.95 9.92
CA THR A 307 -12.87 14.51 11.31
C THR A 307 -13.92 15.30 12.07
N GLU A 308 -13.90 16.64 11.98
CA GLU A 308 -14.90 17.51 12.61
C GLU A 308 -16.33 17.14 12.15
N LYS A 309 -16.51 16.89 10.84
CA LYS A 309 -17.79 16.43 10.31
C LYS A 309 -18.20 15.07 10.88
N LEU A 310 -17.30 14.09 10.88
CA LEU A 310 -17.59 12.75 11.41
C LEU A 310 -17.88 12.78 12.93
N GLN A 311 -17.22 13.65 13.68
CA GLN A 311 -17.50 13.88 15.09
C GLN A 311 -18.89 14.48 15.31
N ASN A 312 -19.25 15.51 14.54
CA ASN A 312 -20.58 16.14 14.60
C ASN A 312 -21.69 15.16 14.23
N ASP A 313 -21.43 14.23 13.31
CA ASP A 313 -22.32 13.13 12.95
C ASP A 313 -22.35 11.99 14.00
N GLY A 314 -21.50 12.05 15.03
CA GLY A 314 -21.38 11.02 16.07
C GLY A 314 -20.78 9.70 15.58
N LYS A 315 -20.02 9.72 14.48
CA LYS A 315 -19.43 8.51 13.85
C LYS A 315 -18.04 8.14 14.36
N VAL A 316 -17.34 9.09 14.97
CA VAL A 316 -16.03 8.89 15.59
C VAL A 316 -16.00 9.56 16.97
N CYS A 317 -15.05 9.19 17.81
CA CYS A 317 -14.98 9.67 19.18
C CYS A 317 -14.73 11.19 19.27
N SER A 318 -15.14 11.79 20.38
CA SER A 318 -15.01 13.24 20.61
C SER A 318 -13.56 13.74 20.71
N ALA A 319 -12.59 12.84 20.90
CA ALA A 319 -11.17 13.17 20.96
C ALA A 319 -10.49 13.19 19.58
N ALA A 320 -11.15 12.73 18.51
CA ALA A 320 -10.56 12.56 17.18
C ALA A 320 -9.89 13.82 16.60
N THR A 321 -10.56 14.97 16.59
CA THR A 321 -9.97 16.20 16.02
C THR A 321 -8.71 16.63 16.77
N GLU A 322 -8.74 16.63 18.10
CA GLU A 322 -7.58 16.99 18.93
C GLU A 322 -6.43 15.98 18.73
N ALA A 323 -6.74 14.68 18.67
CA ALA A 323 -5.76 13.63 18.45
C ALA A 323 -5.05 13.79 17.10
N ILE A 324 -5.78 14.08 16.03
CA ILE A 324 -5.24 14.27 14.69
C ILE A 324 -4.41 15.56 14.62
N GLU A 325 -4.93 16.67 15.13
CA GLU A 325 -4.20 17.94 15.16
C GLU A 325 -2.86 17.79 15.89
N LYS A 326 -2.86 17.15 17.07
CA LYS A 326 -1.65 16.89 17.84
C LYS A 326 -0.68 15.95 17.12
N SER A 327 -1.19 14.90 16.47
CA SER A 327 -0.37 13.91 15.78
C SER A 327 0.34 14.49 14.57
N PHE A 328 -0.37 15.30 13.77
CA PHE A 328 0.23 16.01 12.63
C PHE A 328 1.19 17.11 13.08
N ALA A 329 0.86 17.87 14.13
CA ALA A 329 1.79 18.84 14.70
C ALA A 329 3.09 18.18 15.21
N THR A 330 3.01 16.96 15.74
CA THR A 330 4.18 16.19 16.22
C THR A 330 5.15 15.84 15.11
N VAL A 331 4.69 15.71 13.86
CA VAL A 331 5.54 15.39 12.70
C VAL A 331 5.89 16.64 11.87
N GLY A 332 5.68 17.83 12.43
CA GLY A 332 6.03 19.10 11.79
C GLY A 332 4.98 19.61 10.79
N LEU A 333 3.73 19.15 10.90
CA LEU A 333 2.59 19.62 10.13
C LEU A 333 1.53 20.25 11.07
N PRO A 334 1.79 21.43 11.68
CA PRO A 334 0.81 22.08 12.52
C PRO A 334 -0.33 22.68 11.70
N LYS A 335 -1.53 22.74 12.26
CA LYS A 335 -2.64 23.50 11.69
C LYS A 335 -2.22 24.96 11.54
N ILE A 336 -2.25 25.48 10.31
CA ILE A 336 -2.00 26.90 10.06
C ILE A 336 -3.29 27.66 10.40
N ALA A 337 -3.21 28.58 11.37
CA ALA A 337 -4.32 29.48 11.64
C ALA A 337 -4.53 30.40 10.43
N VAL A 338 -5.74 30.36 9.85
CA VAL A 338 -6.16 31.21 8.73
C VAL A 338 -6.56 32.59 9.23
#